data_AF-L5N340-F1
#
_entry.id   AF-L5N340-F1
#
_cell.length_a   1.000
_cell.length_b   1.000
_cell.length_c   1.000
_cell.angle_alpha   90.00
_cell.angle_beta   90.00
_cell.angle_gamma   90.00
#
_symmetry.space_group_name_H-M   'P 1'
#
loop_
_entity.id
_entity.type
_entity.pdbx_description
1 polymer ?
#
loop_
_entity_poly.entity_id
_entity_poly.type
_entity_poly.pdbx_seq_one_letter_code
_entity_poly.pdbx_strand_id
1 'polypeptide(L)'
;MFVMYLGMSAGMNVMTGVPIAIALFAIITANVAERSIITKRSNKYLFLGVSIIYSLVVPFIAEPVMVEASHGESPGYFRFLLFLIVLGFVFVQIIGYDLLNRVTEDE
;
A
#
# COMPACT_ATOMS: atom_id res chain seq x y z
N MET A 1 -19.35 0.06 -21.75
CA MET A 1 -17.98 -0.45 -21.91
C MET A 1 -16.91 0.61 -21.64
N PHE A 2 -16.89 1.75 -22.34
CA PHE A 2 -15.83 2.77 -22.18
C PHE A 2 -15.76 3.43 -20.79
N VAL A 3 -16.91 3.76 -20.18
CA VAL A 3 -17.00 4.34 -18.82
C VAL A 3 -16.52 3.35 -17.74
N MET A 4 -16.67 2.06 -18.00
CA MET A 4 -16.29 0.98 -17.09
C MET A 4 -14.77 0.76 -17.10
N TYR A 5 -14.17 0.82 -18.29
CA TYR A 5 -12.71 0.81 -18.47
C TYR A 5 -12.03 2.00 -17.79
N LEU A 6 -12.66 3.18 -17.85
CA LEU A 6 -12.19 4.37 -17.13
C LEU A 6 -12.30 4.21 -15.60
N GLY A 7 -13.37 3.60 -15.10
CA GLY A 7 -13.54 3.29 -13.67
C GLY A 7 -12.55 2.25 -13.14
N MET A 8 -12.24 1.23 -13.95
CA MET A 8 -11.26 0.18 -13.62
C MET A 8 -9.82 0.72 -13.65
N SER A 9 -9.50 1.52 -14.67
CA SER A 9 -8.23 2.27 -14.76
C SER A 9 -8.04 3.18 -13.55
N ALA A 10 -9.06 3.96 -13.18
CA ALA A 10 -9.01 4.81 -12.00
C ALA A 10 -8.83 3.99 -10.71
N GLY A 11 -9.53 2.85 -10.57
CA GLY A 11 -9.40 1.95 -9.44
C GLY A 11 -7.99 1.36 -9.28
N MET A 12 -7.42 0.84 -10.35
CA MET A 12 -6.03 0.34 -10.35
C MET A 12 -5.03 1.45 -10.05
N ASN A 13 -5.20 2.63 -10.63
CA ASN A 13 -4.33 3.78 -10.33
C ASN A 13 -4.40 4.19 -8.86
N VAL A 14 -5.57 4.08 -8.22
CA VAL A 14 -5.74 4.33 -6.78
C VAL A 14 -5.06 3.23 -5.95
N MET A 15 -5.20 1.95 -6.33
CA MET A 15 -4.57 0.82 -5.63
C MET A 15 -3.06 0.87 -5.64
N THR A 16 -2.45 1.37 -6.71
CA THR A 16 -1.00 1.50 -6.81
C THR A 16 -0.54 2.85 -6.25
N GLY A 17 -1.22 3.93 -6.63
CA GLY A 17 -0.80 5.30 -6.34
C GLY A 17 -0.95 5.72 -4.88
N VAL A 18 -2.04 5.32 -4.21
CA VAL A 18 -2.27 5.68 -2.80
C VAL A 18 -1.22 5.04 -1.88
N PRO A 19 -0.94 3.72 -1.95
CA PRO A 19 0.13 3.10 -1.18
C PRO A 19 1.52 3.70 -1.44
N ILE A 20 1.86 3.98 -2.70
CA ILE A 20 3.13 4.63 -3.06
C ILE A 20 3.21 6.03 -2.44
N ALA A 21 2.15 6.83 -2.54
CA ALA A 21 2.11 8.16 -1.95
C ALA A 21 2.28 8.09 -0.43
N ILE A 22 1.59 7.18 0.26
CA ILE A 22 1.72 6.96 1.70
C ILE A 22 3.15 6.57 2.06
N ALA A 23 3.79 5.69 1.29
CA ALA A 23 5.17 5.26 1.51
C ALA A 23 6.16 6.43 1.38
N LEU A 24 5.99 7.27 0.36
CA LEU A 24 6.81 8.46 0.16
C LEU A 24 6.63 9.46 1.31
N PHE A 25 5.37 9.71 1.72
CA PHE A 25 5.07 10.57 2.87
C PHE A 25 5.69 10.04 4.17
N ALA A 26 5.60 8.73 4.42
CA ALA A 26 6.19 8.09 5.58
C ALA A 26 7.72 8.26 5.62
N ILE A 27 8.39 8.22 4.48
CA ILE A 27 9.85 8.41 4.39
C ILE A 27 10.25 9.88 4.54
N ILE A 28 9.52 10.79 3.91
CA ILE A 28 9.77 12.22 4.04
C ILE A 28 9.61 12.62 5.51
N THR A 29 8.52 12.22 6.16
CA THR A 29 8.28 12.48 7.59
C THR A 29 9.33 11.82 8.47
N ALA A 30 9.74 10.57 8.17
CA ALA A 30 10.83 9.90 8.88
C ALA A 30 12.21 10.56 8.69
N ASN A 31 12.44 11.32 7.62
CA ASN A 31 13.71 12.03 7.40
C ASN A 31 13.72 13.47 7.94
N VAL A 32 12.55 14.11 8.04
CA VAL A 32 12.42 15.49 8.53
C VAL A 32 12.23 15.54 10.06
N ALA A 33 11.58 14.55 10.66
CA ALA A 33 11.39 14.52 12.10
C ALA A 33 12.66 14.03 12.83
N GLU A 34 13.19 14.84 13.76
CA GLU A 34 14.27 14.46 14.69
C GLU A 34 13.91 13.24 15.56
N ARG A 35 12.61 12.95 15.70
CA ARG A 35 12.08 11.67 16.19
C ARG A 35 11.56 10.87 15.01
N SER A 36 12.48 10.26 14.27
CA SER A 36 12.11 9.37 13.18
C SER A 36 11.38 8.16 13.74
N ILE A 37 10.22 7.84 13.15
CA ILE A 37 9.50 6.60 13.46
C ILE A 37 10.47 5.41 13.27
N ILE A 38 11.27 5.43 12.21
CA ILE A 38 12.31 4.43 11.91
C ILE A 38 13.70 5.04 12.14
N THR A 39 14.34 4.69 13.25
CA THR A 39 15.62 5.27 13.70
C THR A 39 16.82 4.91 12.82
N LYS A 40 16.93 3.67 12.32
CA LYS A 40 18.03 3.24 11.43
C LYS A 40 17.76 3.60 9.96
N ARG A 41 18.77 4.18 9.29
CA ARG A 41 18.67 4.60 7.86
C ARG A 41 18.42 3.42 6.92
N SER A 42 19.01 2.24 7.18
CA SER A 42 18.77 1.00 6.43
C SER A 42 17.30 0.57 6.47
N ASN A 43 16.67 0.67 7.64
CA ASN A 43 15.29 0.28 7.85
C ASN A 43 14.30 1.18 7.09
N LYS A 44 14.65 2.46 6.86
CA LYS A 44 13.83 3.37 6.02
C LYS A 44 13.77 2.90 4.57
N TYR A 45 14.87 2.40 4.03
CA TYR A 45 14.92 1.86 2.67
C TYR A 45 14.23 0.50 2.57
N LEU A 46 14.34 -0.35 3.60
CA LEU A 46 13.58 -1.61 3.66
C LEU A 46 12.07 -1.36 3.72
N PHE A 47 11.63 -0.40 4.54
CA PHE A 47 10.24 0.03 4.60
C PHE A 47 9.74 0.52 3.23
N LEU A 48 10.54 1.33 2.52
CA LEU A 48 10.24 1.74 1.15
C LEU A 48 10.11 0.54 0.21
N GLY A 49 11.06 -0.39 0.27
CA GLY A 49 11.07 -1.59 -0.57
C GLY A 49 9.82 -2.43 -0.36
N VAL A 50 9.47 -2.73 0.89
CA VAL A 50 8.24 -3.46 1.24
C VAL A 50 6.99 -2.71 0.75
N SER A 51 6.97 -1.40 0.91
CA SER A 51 5.86 -0.57 0.43
C SER A 51 5.69 -0.64 -1.09
N ILE A 52 6.78 -0.52 -1.85
CA ILE A 52 6.75 -0.59 -3.31
C ILE A 52 6.34 -2.00 -3.76
N ILE A 53 6.90 -3.04 -3.16
CA ILE A 53 6.56 -4.43 -3.49
C ILE A 53 5.06 -4.68 -3.25
N TYR A 54 4.53 -4.26 -2.10
CA TYR A 54 3.09 -4.37 -1.83
C TYR A 54 2.27 -3.65 -2.91
N SER A 55 2.65 -2.41 -3.22
CA SER A 55 1.95 -1.55 -4.18
C SER A 55 1.97 -2.10 -5.61
N LEU A 56 2.91 -2.99 -5.95
CA LEU A 56 2.99 -3.60 -7.29
C LEU A 56 2.36 -5.00 -7.32
N VAL A 57 2.64 -5.82 -6.31
CA VAL A 57 2.25 -7.23 -6.28
C VAL A 57 0.77 -7.39 -5.92
N VAL A 58 0.28 -6.64 -4.94
CA VAL A 58 -1.11 -6.80 -4.45
C VAL A 58 -2.13 -6.38 -5.49
N PRO A 59 -1.97 -5.26 -6.23
CA PRO A 59 -2.89 -4.93 -7.31
C PRO A 59 -2.88 -5.98 -8.43
N PHE A 60 -1.73 -6.57 -8.76
CA PHE A 60 -1.63 -7.62 -9.78
C PHE A 60 -2.37 -8.90 -9.38
N ILE A 61 -2.30 -9.28 -8.11
CA ILE A 61 -3.04 -10.44 -7.58
C ILE A 61 -4.54 -10.13 -7.46
N ALA A 62 -4.88 -8.90 -7.09
CA ALA A 62 -6.27 -8.48 -6.89
C ALA A 62 -7.00 -8.15 -8.20
N GLU A 63 -6.29 -7.87 -9.28
CA GLU A 63 -6.84 -7.51 -10.60
C GLU A 63 -7.99 -8.43 -11.06
N PRO A 64 -7.84 -9.77 -11.14
CA PRO A 64 -8.92 -10.64 -11.62
C PRO A 64 -10.19 -10.54 -10.77
N VAL A 65 -10.04 -10.47 -9.44
CA VAL A 65 -11.16 -10.32 -8.50
C VAL A 65 -11.83 -8.95 -8.65
N MET A 66 -11.05 -7.91 -8.93
CA MET A 66 -11.54 -6.55 -9.14
C MET A 66 -12.24 -6.37 -10.48
N VAL A 67 -11.73 -7.01 -11.53
CA VAL A 67 -12.37 -7.09 -12.84
C VAL A 67 -13.73 -7.75 -12.68
N GLU A 68 -13.80 -8.90 -12.01
CA GLU A 68 -15.05 -9.60 -11.75
C GLU A 68 -16.03 -8.76 -10.90
N ALA A 69 -15.55 -8.15 -9.83
CA ALA A 69 -16.32 -7.24 -8.98
C ALA A 69 -16.86 -6.02 -9.75
N SER A 70 -16.09 -5.50 -10.70
CA SER A 70 -16.54 -4.37 -11.52
C SER A 70 -17.65 -4.76 -12.50
N HIS A 71 -17.70 -6.02 -12.95
CA HIS A 71 -18.65 -6.52 -13.94
C HIS A 71 -19.95 -7.05 -13.33
N GLY A 72 -19.91 -7.68 -12.16
CA GLY A 72 -21.04 -8.40 -11.59
C GLY A 72 -21.70 -7.76 -10.37
N GLU A 73 -21.00 -6.90 -9.63
CA GLU A 73 -21.38 -6.56 -8.25
C GLU A 73 -21.72 -5.08 -8.07
N SER A 74 -22.50 -4.80 -7.02
CA SER A 74 -22.87 -3.43 -6.65
C SER A 74 -21.61 -2.57 -6.46
N PRO A 75 -21.65 -1.25 -6.77
CA PRO A 75 -20.52 -0.34 -6.56
C PRO A 75 -19.94 -0.35 -5.13
N GLY A 76 -20.71 -0.84 -4.15
CA GLY A 76 -20.26 -1.01 -2.77
C GLY A 76 -19.21 -2.11 -2.60
N TYR A 77 -19.34 -3.24 -3.32
CA TYR A 77 -18.40 -4.35 -3.20
C TYR A 77 -17.02 -3.98 -3.75
N PHE A 78 -16.97 -3.33 -4.91
CA PHE A 78 -15.72 -2.79 -5.48
C PHE A 78 -15.02 -1.80 -4.53
N ARG A 79 -15.78 -0.89 -3.91
CA ARG A 79 -15.24 0.05 -2.91
C ARG A 79 -14.75 -0.63 -1.63
N PHE A 80 -15.44 -1.68 -1.20
CA PHE A 80 -15.05 -2.48 -0.04
C PHE A 80 -13.73 -3.21 -0.29
N LEU A 81 -13.56 -3.81 -1.47
CA LEU A 81 -12.28 -4.45 -1.85
C LEU A 81 -11.13 -3.44 -1.92
N LEU A 82 -11.37 -2.24 -2.49
CA LEU A 82 -10.40 -1.14 -2.48
C LEU A 82 -9.99 -0.77 -1.04
N PHE A 83 -10.97 -0.66 -0.14
CA PHE A 83 -10.71 -0.38 1.27
C PHE A 83 -9.86 -1.48 1.93
N LEU A 84 -10.15 -2.77 1.65
CA LEU A 84 -9.36 -3.88 2.19
C LEU A 84 -7.90 -3.87 1.71
N ILE A 85 -7.64 -3.50 0.46
CA ILE A 85 -6.27 -3.37 -0.05
C ILE A 85 -5.51 -2.26 0.69
N VAL A 86 -6.14 -1.09 0.88
CA VAL A 86 -5.51 0.01 1.64
C VAL A 86 -5.30 -0.39 3.09
N LEU A 87 -6.26 -1.06 3.71
CA LEU A 87 -6.14 -1.55 5.08
C LEU A 87 -5.02 -2.58 5.22
N GLY A 88 -4.91 -3.51 4.27
CA GLY A 88 -3.84 -4.50 4.20
C GLY A 88 -2.47 -3.84 4.03
N PHE A 89 -2.37 -2.78 3.22
CA PHE A 89 -1.14 -2.02 3.08
C PHE A 89 -0.70 -1.43 4.43
N VAL A 90 -1.61 -0.75 5.14
CA VAL A 90 -1.31 -0.17 6.46
C VAL A 90 -0.87 -1.25 7.45
N PHE A 91 -1.53 -2.40 7.44
CA PHE A 91 -1.18 -3.51 8.33
C PHE A 91 0.22 -4.07 8.03
N VAL A 92 0.56 -4.25 6.75
CA VAL A 92 1.92 -4.66 6.33
C VAL A 92 2.96 -3.62 6.73
N GLN A 93 2.65 -2.32 6.64
CA GLN A 93 3.56 -1.28 7.11
C GLN A 93 3.76 -1.31 8.62
N ILE A 94 2.70 -1.56 9.41
CA ILE A 94 2.80 -1.69 10.88
C ILE A 94 3.67 -2.90 11.26
N ILE A 95 3.45 -4.06 10.62
CA ILE A 95 4.27 -5.26 10.87
C ILE A 95 5.71 -5.03 10.43
N GLY A 96 5.91 -4.49 9.23
CA GLY A 96 7.25 -4.17 8.72
C GLY A 96 7.98 -3.21 9.66
N TYR A 97 7.27 -2.23 10.21
CA TYR A 97 7.79 -1.33 11.21
C TYR A 97 8.21 -2.03 12.51
N ASP A 98 7.31 -2.80 13.12
CA ASP A 98 7.57 -3.54 14.37
C ASP A 98 8.74 -4.51 14.21
N LEU A 99 8.78 -5.25 13.10
CA LEU A 99 9.87 -6.18 12.78
C LEU A 99 11.22 -5.45 12.66
N LEU A 100 11.25 -4.35 11.91
CA LEU A 100 12.48 -3.57 11.70
C LEU A 100 13.00 -2.94 13.00
N ASN A 101 12.09 -2.53 13.89
CA ASN A 101 12.47 -2.01 15.20
C ASN A 101 12.99 -3.09 16.14
N ARG A 102 12.36 -4.26 16.20
CA ARG A 102 12.83 -5.38 17.05
C ARG A 102 14.24 -5.84 16.69
N VAL A 103 14.52 -6.01 15.39
CA VAL A 103 15.87 -6.37 14.90
C VAL A 103 16.91 -5.30 15.27
N THR A 104 16.47 -4.08 15.54
CA THR A 104 17.35 -2.96 15.90
C THR A 104 17.69 -2.92 17.38
N GLU A 105 16.84 -3.46 18.26
CA GLU A 105 17.06 -3.51 19.72
C GLU A 105 17.99 -4.67 20.14
N ASP A 106 18.15 -5.68 19.28
CA ASP A 106 18.99 -6.86 19.53
C ASP A 106 20.48 -6.68 19.12
N GLU A 107 20.87 -5.51 18.57
CA GLU A 107 22.27 -5.12 18.25
C GLU A 107 22.81 -4.07 19.24
#